data_AF-A0A3M8FRJ8-F1
#
_entry.id   AF-A0A3M8FRJ8-F1
#
_cell.length_a   1.000
_cell.length_b   1.000
_cell.length_c   1.000
_cell.angle_alpha   90.00
_cell.angle_beta   90.00
_cell.angle_gamma   90.00
#
_symmetry.space_group_name_H-M   'P 1'
#
loop_
_entity.id
_entity.type
_entity.pdbx_description
1 polymer ?
#
loop_
_entity_poly.entity_id
_entity_poly.type
_entity_poly.pdbx_seq_one_letter_code
_entity_poly.pdbx_strand_id
1 'polypeptide(L)' 'MALEMKDRCERCEVRLGHGDDAFICSYECTFCVSCTNEMHHACPNCGGELVSRPKRATTENQPG' A
#
# COMPACT_ATOMS: atom_id res chain seq x y z
N MET A 1 2.39 5.24 23.68
CA MET A 1 1.21 5.00 22.82
C MET A 1 1.67 4.05 21.73
N ALA A 2 1.04 2.88 21.61
CA ALA A 2 1.55 1.77 20.82
C ALA A 2 1.55 2.13 19.32
N LEU A 3 2.68 1.93 18.66
CA LEU A 3 2.85 2.11 17.23
C LEU A 3 2.18 0.91 16.53
N GLU A 4 0.91 1.03 16.18
CA GLU A 4 0.16 -0.02 15.49
C GLU A 4 0.60 -0.08 14.03
N MET A 5 1.21 -1.21 13.63
CA MET A 5 1.49 -1.48 12.22
C MET A 5 0.15 -1.49 11.47
N LYS A 6 0.03 -0.66 10.43
CA LYS A 6 -1.17 -0.59 9.61
C LYS A 6 -1.14 -1.72 8.59
N ASP A 7 -1.78 -2.83 8.95
CA ASP A 7 -2.00 -4.00 8.09
C ASP A 7 -3.40 -3.99 7.46
N ARG A 8 -3.95 -2.79 7.24
CA ARG A 8 -5.30 -2.58 6.70
C ARG A 8 -5.30 -1.51 5.62
N CYS A 9 -6.20 -1.65 4.65
CA CYS A 9 -6.49 -0.61 3.68
C CYS A 9 -7.04 0.64 4.38
N GLU A 10 -6.51 1.83 4.12
CA GLU A 10 -7.03 3.07 4.75
C GLU A 10 -8.41 3.51 4.21
N ARG A 11 -8.89 2.91 3.11
CA ARG A 11 -10.19 3.22 2.50
C ARG A 11 -11.33 2.32 2.99
N CYS A 12 -11.11 1.01 2.96
CA CYS A 12 -12.12 0.00 3.26
C CYS A 12 -11.80 -0.88 4.47
N GLU A 13 -10.67 -0.63 5.13
CA GLU A 13 -10.22 -1.32 6.35
C GLU A 13 -10.04 -2.84 6.21
N VAL A 14 -10.04 -3.36 4.98
CA VAL A 14 -9.74 -4.77 4.71
C VAL A 14 -8.34 -5.10 5.19
N ARG A 15 -8.15 -6.29 5.76
CA ARG A 15 -6.82 -6.78 6.15
C ARG A 15 -5.98 -7.02 4.91
N LEU A 16 -4.78 -6.48 4.90
CA LEU A 16 -3.77 -6.66 3.86
C LEU A 16 -2.61 -7.46 4.46
N GLY A 17 -2.50 -8.72 4.04
CA GLY A 17 -1.40 -9.58 4.45
C GLY A 17 -0.04 -9.08 3.91
N HIS A 18 1.05 -9.59 4.48
CA HIS A 18 2.41 -9.30 3.99
C HIS A 18 2.67 -9.79 2.56
N GLY A 19 1.90 -10.76 2.06
CA GLY A 19 2.01 -11.29 0.70
C GLY A 19 0.89 -10.84 -0.25
N ASP A 20 -0.11 -10.11 0.26
CA ASP A 20 -1.23 -9.63 -0.54
C ASP A 20 -0.80 -8.56 -1.54
N ASP A 21 -1.52 -8.49 -2.64
CA ASP A 21 -1.39 -7.38 -3.58
C ASP A 21 -2.01 -6.12 -2.95
N ALA A 22 -1.13 -5.30 -2.39
CA ALA A 22 -1.45 -4.01 -1.85
C ALA A 22 -0.69 -2.94 -2.64
N PHE A 23 -1.18 -1.71 -2.58
CA PHE A 23 -0.50 -0.54 -3.12
C PHE A 23 -0.14 0.40 -1.98
N ILE A 24 0.97 1.10 -2.12
CA ILE A 24 1.49 2.03 -1.15
C ILE A 24 1.90 3.33 -1.85
N CYS A 25 1.69 4.47 -1.19
CA CYS A 25 2.23 5.75 -1.67
C CYS A 25 3.56 6.09 -0.97
N SER A 26 4.23 7.17 -1.40
CA SER A 26 5.48 7.64 -0.77
C SER A 26 5.33 8.08 0.70
N TYR A 27 4.10 8.32 1.16
CA TYR A 27 3.77 8.65 2.55
C TYR A 27 3.26 7.44 3.34
N GLU A 28 3.46 6.23 2.80
CA GLU A 28 3.14 4.97 3.47
C GLU A 28 1.63 4.70 3.67
N CYS A 29 0.74 5.44 2.99
CA CYS A 29 -0.67 5.07 2.92
C CYS A 29 -0.84 3.79 2.12
N THR A 30 -1.54 2.80 2.69
CA THR A 30 -1.69 1.47 2.09
C THR A 30 -3.14 1.24 1.66
N PHE A 31 -3.34 0.73 0.45
CA PHE A 31 -4.65 0.44 -0.14
C PHE A 31 -4.67 -0.93 -0.82
N CYS A 32 -5.85 -1.57 -0.85
CA CYS A 32 -6.05 -2.81 -1.58
C CYS A 32 -6.16 -2.56 -3.10
N VAL A 33 -5.94 -3.59 -3.92
CA VAL A 33 -6.05 -3.49 -5.39
C VAL A 33 -7.39 -2.88 -5.83
N SER A 34 -8.50 -3.30 -5.21
CA SER A 34 -9.83 -2.81 -5.55
C SER A 34 -9.95 -1.30 -5.36
N CYS A 35 -9.55 -0.78 -4.19
CA CYS A 35 -9.59 0.66 -3.92
C CYS A 35 -8.62 1.43 -4.80
N THR A 36 -7.41 0.92 -5.02
CA THR A 36 -6.45 1.56 -5.94
C THR A 36 -7.00 1.64 -7.36
N ASN A 37 -7.67 0.59 -7.84
CA ASN A 37 -8.29 0.57 -9.16
C ASN A 37 -9.42 1.60 -9.27
N GLU A 38 -10.29 1.71 -8.26
CA GLU A 38 -11.34 2.74 -8.21
C GLU A 38 -10.76 4.16 -8.14
N MET A 39 -9.60 4.31 -7.51
CA MET A 39 -8.90 5.58 -7.34
C MET A 39 -7.91 5.88 -8.45
N HIS A 40 -7.88 5.05 -9.51
CA HIS A 40 -7.00 5.21 -10.67
C HIS A 40 -5.52 5.36 -10.30
N HIS A 41 -5.05 4.57 -9.33
CA HIS A 41 -3.68 4.64 -8.83
C HIS A 41 -3.29 6.00 -8.22
N ALA A 42 -4.26 6.81 -7.78
CA ALA A 42 -4.01 8.06 -7.07
C ALA A 42 -4.40 7.94 -5.59
N CYS A 43 -3.49 8.32 -4.69
CA CYS A 43 -3.74 8.34 -3.26
C CYS A 43 -4.71 9.49 -2.90
N PRO A 44 -5.81 9.26 -2.15
CA PRO A 44 -6.80 10.28 -1.86
C PRO A 44 -6.40 11.12 -0.64
N ASN A 45 -5.49 10.60 0.19
CA ASN A 45 -4.97 11.26 1.39
C ASN A 45 -3.78 12.17 1.04
N CYS A 46 -2.93 11.74 0.10
CA CYS A 46 -1.67 12.42 -0.22
C CYS A 46 -1.69 13.11 -1.59
N GLY A 47 -2.57 12.69 -2.51
CA GLY A 47 -2.55 13.10 -3.92
C GLY A 47 -1.41 12.51 -4.76
N GLY A 48 -0.55 11.66 -4.17
CA GLY A 48 0.56 11.01 -4.87
C GLY A 48 0.15 9.73 -5.60
N GLU A 49 1.08 9.18 -6.39
CA GLU A 49 0.89 7.91 -7.09
C GLU A 49 0.91 6.71 -6.12
N LEU A 50 0.02 5.75 -6.37
CA LEU A 50 -0.05 4.47 -5.69
C LEU A 50 0.68 3.41 -6.51
N VAL A 51 1.82 2.98 -5.99
CA VAL A 51 2.64 1.93 -6.59
C VAL A 51 2.43 0.62 -5.84
N SER A 52 2.64 -0.53 -6.50
CA SER A 52 2.49 -1.83 -5.86
C SER A 52 3.45 -1.95 -4.68
N ARG A 53 2.92 -2.32 -3.52
CA ARG A 53 3.68 -2.48 -2.29
C ARG A 53 4.76 -3.53 -2.53
N PRO A 54 6.05 -3.22 -2.32
CA PRO A 54 7.10 -4.20 -2.49
C PRO A 54 6.86 -5.36 -1.54
N LYS A 55 6.61 -6.55 -2.12
CA LYS A 55 6.56 -7.80 -1.35
C LYS A 55 7.98 -8.08 -0.88
N ARG A 56 8.12 -8.71 0.29
CA ARG A 56 9.43 -9.08 0.83
C ARG A 56 10.07 -10.11 -0.10
N ALA A 57 10.79 -9.63 -1.10
CA ALA A 57 11.65 -10.46 -1.91
C ALA A 57 12.78 -10.93 -1.00
N THR A 58 13.00 -12.24 -0.92
CA THR A 58 14.24 -12.80 -0.34
C THR A 58 15.49 -12.46 -1.16
N THR A 59 15.36 -11.64 -2.20
CA THR A 59 16.45 -11.24 -3.08
C THR A 59 16.26 -9.80 -3.53
N GLU A 60 17.19 -8.96 -3.07
CA GLU A 60 17.64 -7.66 -3.58
C GLU A 60 17.16 -7.31 -5.00
N ASN A 61 16.30 -6.29 -5.14
CA ASN A 61 16.18 -5.53 -6.39
C ASN A 61 15.55 -4.15 -6.15
N GLN A 62 16.39 -3.16 -5.83
CA GLN A 62 16.08 -1.73 -6.00
C GLN A 62 16.89 -1.22 -7.19
N PRO A 63 16.27 -0.77 -8.30
CA PRO A 63 16.96 0.11 -9.23
C PRO A 63 17.02 1.50 -8.60
N GLY A 64 18.24 2.02 -8.44
CA GLY A 64 18.51 3.42 -8.12
C GLY A 64 18.36 4.34 -9.32
#